data_AF-A0A7M2AF68-F1
#
_entry.id   AF-A0A7M2AF68-F1
#
_cell.length_a   1.000
_cell.length_b   1.000
_cell.length_c   1.000
_cell.angle_alpha   90.00
_cell.angle_beta   90.00
_cell.angle_gamma   90.00
#
_symmetry.space_group_name_H-M   'P 1'
#
loop_
_entity.id
_entity.type
_entity.pdbx_description
1 polymer ?
#
loop_
_entity_poly.entity_id
_entity_poly.type
_entity_poly.pdbx_seq_one_letter_code
_entity_poly.pdbx_strand_id
1 'polypeptide(L)'
;MLLASSVLLFSGLLACNNQKDSGATTPGKNTNQETTNNSSTPEQNSSGDISSVFPKSDLTDSITIDSVNEDQSIQAEQQTEKGTLLMVSDGKEERGHLNVSSTEGQEGDQTFQSNYSIVYRHEDQDKVLLELPAYLFVQPSDKTLTFERVSFEDADVYILTPQYQTGHGLEGYLFAVTKQSGDAFLLEIVKEGQVSEKLLYSESEPLPSVENDGLVVHPPVGAGTPKEDAKDALYKLDLSKKQLIAE
;
A
#
# COMPACT_ATOMS: atom_id res chain seq x y z
N MET A 1 55.88 -7.01 16.69
CA MET A 1 55.55 -5.61 17.03
C MET A 1 54.04 -5.58 17.30
N LEU A 2 53.65 -5.63 18.58
CA LEU A 2 53.28 -4.48 19.44
C LEU A 2 51.81 -4.07 19.29
N LEU A 3 50.99 -4.61 20.20
CA LEU A 3 49.89 -4.01 21.00
C LEU A 3 49.19 -2.73 20.49
N ALA A 4 47.84 -2.70 20.51
CA ALA A 4 47.09 -2.07 21.62
C ALA A 4 45.56 -2.08 21.38
N SER A 5 44.83 -2.47 22.43
CA SER A 5 43.39 -2.27 22.63
C SER A 5 43.05 -0.80 22.93
N SER A 6 41.81 -0.37 22.68
CA SER A 6 41.20 0.73 23.45
C SER A 6 39.67 0.62 23.48
N VAL A 7 39.17 0.48 24.70
CA VAL A 7 37.79 0.62 25.15
C VAL A 7 37.59 2.08 25.54
N LEU A 8 36.45 2.68 25.19
CA LEU A 8 36.00 3.94 25.79
C LEU A 8 34.52 3.83 26.16
N LEU A 9 34.31 3.66 27.46
CA LEU A 9 33.07 3.87 28.20
C LEU A 9 32.78 5.37 28.30
N PHE A 10 31.52 5.77 28.14
CA PHE A 10 31.05 7.07 28.63
C PHE A 10 29.97 6.86 29.70
N SER A 11 30.30 7.36 30.88
CA SER A 11 29.54 7.36 32.12
C SER A 11 28.37 8.35 32.05
N GLY A 12 27.30 8.00 32.77
CA GLY A 12 26.08 8.80 32.87
C GLY A 12 26.21 10.12 33.65
N LEU A 13 25.15 10.90 33.55
CA LEU A 13 24.86 12.02 34.43
C LEU A 13 23.47 11.81 35.07
N LEU A 14 23.49 11.59 36.38
CA LEU A 14 22.40 11.86 37.30
C LEU A 14 22.45 13.36 37.67
N ALA A 15 21.31 14.04 37.63
CA ALA A 15 21.05 15.17 38.49
C ALA A 15 19.55 15.31 38.76
N CYS A 16 19.15 14.94 39.98
CA CYS A 16 17.92 15.41 40.61
C CYS A 16 18.14 16.85 41.09
N ASN A 17 17.13 17.72 41.03
CA ASN A 17 16.83 18.55 42.20
C ASN A 17 15.37 19.01 42.25
N ASN A 18 14.79 18.84 43.44
CA ASN A 18 13.51 19.39 43.89
C ASN A 18 13.70 20.86 44.31
N GLN A 19 12.66 21.71 44.18
CA GLN A 19 12.22 22.51 45.33
C GLN A 19 10.80 23.07 45.18
N LYS A 20 10.12 23.06 46.34
CA LYS A 20 8.73 23.44 46.63
C LYS A 20 8.53 24.93 46.91
N ASP A 21 7.26 25.33 46.74
CA ASP A 21 6.44 26.27 47.52
C ASP A 21 6.89 27.72 47.75
N SER A 22 5.99 28.66 47.42
CA SER A 22 5.16 29.38 48.42
C SER A 22 4.59 30.67 47.80
N GLY A 23 3.30 30.91 48.02
CA GLY A 23 2.54 32.01 47.41
C GLY A 23 2.62 33.36 48.14
N ALA A 24 2.02 34.36 47.50
CA ALA A 24 1.47 35.55 48.15
C ALA A 24 0.41 36.22 47.26
N THR A 25 -0.82 36.26 47.78
CA THR A 25 -2.02 37.06 47.47
C THR A 25 -1.72 38.56 47.23
N THR A 26 -2.45 39.36 46.44
CA THR A 26 -3.87 39.79 46.57
C THR A 26 -4.28 40.74 45.39
N PRO A 27 -5.47 41.41 45.32
CA PRO A 27 -6.57 41.11 44.38
C PRO A 27 -6.94 42.25 43.38
N GLY A 28 -7.76 41.97 42.37
CA GLY A 28 -8.26 43.00 41.45
C GLY A 28 -9.36 42.57 40.46
N LYS A 29 -10.57 42.34 41.01
CA LYS A 29 -11.93 42.54 40.44
C LYS A 29 -12.06 42.89 38.92
N ASN A 30 -12.75 42.05 38.14
CA ASN A 30 -14.09 42.38 37.62
C ASN A 30 -14.72 41.22 36.81
N THR A 31 -15.98 41.03 37.14
CA THR A 31 -17.03 40.19 36.55
C THR A 31 -17.22 40.42 35.05
N ASN A 32 -17.41 39.34 34.29
CA ASN A 32 -18.61 39.13 33.46
C ASN A 32 -18.76 37.64 33.12
N GLN A 33 -19.88 37.08 33.57
CA GLN A 33 -20.42 35.80 33.11
C GLN A 33 -20.89 35.96 31.68
N GLU A 34 -20.51 35.02 30.80
CA GLU A 34 -21.32 34.69 29.64
C GLU A 34 -21.30 33.16 29.45
N THR A 35 -22.42 32.58 29.85
CA THR A 35 -23.15 31.42 29.33
C THR A 35 -22.39 30.42 28.45
N THR A 36 -22.14 29.26 29.06
CA THR A 36 -22.23 27.89 28.51
C THR A 36 -22.77 27.74 27.09
N ASN A 37 -21.95 27.15 26.21
CA ASN A 37 -22.32 26.06 25.31
C ASN A 37 -21.06 25.56 24.60
N ASN A 38 -20.32 24.64 25.24
CA ASN A 38 -19.49 23.69 24.49
C ASN A 38 -20.07 22.32 24.77
N SER A 39 -20.80 21.83 23.77
CA SER A 39 -21.13 20.43 23.60
C SER A 39 -19.82 19.67 23.53
N SER A 40 -19.39 19.13 24.67
CA SER A 40 -18.38 18.08 24.71
C SER A 40 -18.97 16.86 24.04
N THR A 41 -18.68 16.70 22.75
CA THR A 41 -18.68 15.39 22.10
C THR A 41 -17.83 14.48 22.98
N PRO A 42 -18.32 13.31 23.42
CA PRO A 42 -17.45 12.36 24.09
C PRO A 42 -16.39 11.94 23.06
N GLU A 43 -15.13 12.31 23.29
CA GLU A 43 -14.01 11.56 22.76
C GLU A 43 -14.17 10.13 23.27
N GLN A 44 -14.70 9.27 22.41
CA GLN A 44 -14.78 7.86 22.67
C GLN A 44 -13.37 7.28 22.46
N ASN A 45 -12.47 7.57 23.39
CA ASN A 45 -11.26 6.78 23.61
C ASN A 45 -11.69 5.42 24.17
N SER A 46 -12.25 4.60 23.29
CA SER A 46 -12.49 3.19 23.54
C SER A 46 -11.22 2.45 23.15
N SER A 47 -10.26 2.37 24.08
CA SER A 47 -9.24 1.31 24.08
C SER A 47 -9.90 -0.03 24.41
N GLY A 48 -10.85 -0.43 23.57
CA GLY A 48 -11.27 -1.81 23.40
C GLY A 48 -10.43 -2.33 22.25
N ASP A 49 -9.57 -3.31 22.53
CA ASP A 49 -8.74 -3.95 21.52
C ASP A 49 -9.65 -4.44 20.39
N ILE A 50 -9.56 -3.83 19.20
CA ILE A 50 -10.38 -4.21 18.06
C ILE A 50 -9.83 -5.55 17.57
N SER A 51 -10.62 -6.61 17.72
CA SER A 51 -10.25 -7.92 17.18
C SER A 51 -10.49 -7.94 15.67
N SER A 52 -9.50 -8.40 14.93
CA SER A 52 -9.66 -8.67 13.50
C SER A 52 -10.76 -9.72 13.26
N VAL A 53 -11.52 -9.54 12.18
CA VAL A 53 -12.47 -10.50 11.62
C VAL A 53 -11.87 -11.31 10.46
N PHE A 54 -10.68 -10.93 9.99
CA PHE A 54 -9.98 -11.63 8.92
C PHE A 54 -9.04 -12.74 9.46
N PRO A 55 -8.71 -13.73 8.63
CA PRO A 55 -7.69 -14.72 8.98
C PRO A 55 -6.34 -14.05 9.30
N LYS A 56 -5.58 -14.67 10.21
CA LYS A 56 -4.23 -14.22 10.51
C LYS A 56 -3.32 -14.27 9.28
N SER A 57 -2.47 -13.26 9.14
CA SER A 57 -1.37 -13.15 8.18
C SER A 57 -0.04 -13.08 8.91
N ASP A 58 1.06 -13.07 8.16
CA ASP A 58 2.41 -12.93 8.71
C ASP A 58 2.65 -11.57 9.41
N LEU A 59 1.83 -10.56 9.09
CA LEU A 59 1.88 -9.24 9.70
C LEU A 59 0.94 -9.07 10.91
N THR A 60 0.02 -10.00 11.18
CA THR A 60 -1.06 -9.78 12.17
C THR A 60 -0.54 -9.37 13.55
N ASP A 61 0.55 -9.98 14.02
CA ASP A 61 1.11 -9.67 15.35
C ASP A 61 1.87 -8.32 15.38
N SER A 62 2.13 -7.75 14.20
CA SER A 62 2.80 -6.46 13.99
C SER A 62 1.82 -5.33 13.65
N ILE A 63 0.51 -5.59 13.64
CA ILE A 63 -0.53 -4.61 13.28
C ILE A 63 -1.35 -4.26 14.51
N THR A 64 -1.53 -2.95 14.72
CA THR A 64 -2.57 -2.43 15.59
C THR A 64 -3.74 -1.98 14.73
N ILE A 65 -4.95 -2.50 14.99
CA ILE A 65 -6.16 -2.05 14.28
C ILE A 65 -6.67 -0.78 14.95
N ASP A 66 -6.73 0.30 14.17
CA ASP A 66 -7.15 1.61 14.64
C ASP A 66 -8.65 1.84 14.48
N SER A 67 -9.23 1.32 13.39
CA SER A 67 -10.65 1.47 13.07
C SER A 67 -11.14 0.40 12.11
N VAL A 68 -12.46 0.23 12.07
CA VAL A 68 -13.14 -0.57 11.05
C VAL A 68 -14.08 0.36 10.29
N ASN A 69 -13.86 0.51 9.00
CA ASN A 69 -14.84 1.11 8.13
C ASN A 69 -15.91 0.07 7.82
N GLU A 70 -17.16 0.35 8.17
CA GLU A 70 -18.29 -0.57 7.99
C GLU A 70 -18.87 -0.50 6.56
N ASP A 71 -18.60 0.59 5.86
CA ASP A 71 -19.07 0.85 4.51
C ASP A 71 -17.97 0.56 3.48
N GLN A 72 -18.38 0.36 2.23
CA GLN A 72 -17.48 0.23 1.10
C GLN A 72 -16.55 1.45 0.97
N SER A 73 -15.29 1.18 0.67
CA SER A 73 -14.19 2.11 0.44
C SER A 73 -13.56 1.86 -0.93
N ILE A 74 -12.97 2.92 -1.50
CA ILE A 74 -12.16 2.84 -2.72
C ILE A 74 -10.70 3.06 -2.32
N GLN A 75 -9.85 2.08 -2.60
CA GLN A 75 -8.41 2.12 -2.29
C GLN A 75 -7.54 2.41 -3.50
N ALA A 76 -8.05 2.17 -4.71
CA ALA A 76 -7.38 2.56 -5.95
C ALA A 76 -8.39 3.05 -6.97
N GLU A 77 -8.02 4.06 -7.76
CA GLU A 77 -8.86 4.59 -8.83
C GLU A 77 -8.01 5.03 -10.02
N GLN A 78 -8.45 4.68 -11.24
CA GLN A 78 -7.86 5.16 -12.46
C GLN A 78 -8.92 5.39 -13.55
N GLN A 79 -9.02 6.64 -14.01
CA GLN A 79 -9.83 6.96 -15.17
C GLN A 79 -9.14 6.46 -16.46
N THR A 80 -9.91 5.76 -17.29
CA THR A 80 -9.54 5.33 -18.64
C THR A 80 -10.31 6.14 -19.68
N GLU A 81 -10.04 5.95 -20.97
CA GLU A 81 -10.75 6.65 -22.04
C GLU A 81 -12.25 6.30 -22.11
N LYS A 82 -12.65 5.12 -21.61
CA LYS A 82 -14.01 4.59 -21.75
C LYS A 82 -14.72 4.27 -20.43
N GLY A 83 -13.98 4.19 -19.33
CA GLY A 83 -14.52 3.81 -18.02
C GLY A 83 -13.51 4.04 -16.90
N THR A 84 -13.76 3.45 -15.73
CA THR A 84 -12.92 3.68 -14.53
C THR A 84 -12.54 2.33 -13.92
N LEU A 85 -11.24 2.14 -13.66
CA LEU A 85 -10.73 1.02 -12.87
C LEU A 85 -10.75 1.40 -11.39
N LEU A 86 -11.24 0.50 -10.55
CA LEU A 86 -11.39 0.73 -9.11
C LEU A 86 -10.92 -0.51 -8.32
N MET A 87 -10.24 -0.31 -7.20
CA MET A 87 -10.11 -1.30 -6.14
C MET A 87 -11.09 -0.91 -5.01
N VAL A 88 -12.11 -1.73 -4.80
CA VAL A 88 -13.20 -1.47 -3.85
C VAL A 88 -13.26 -2.56 -2.80
N SER A 89 -13.46 -2.19 -1.54
CA SER A 89 -13.78 -3.16 -0.50
C SER A 89 -15.21 -3.68 -0.66
N ASP A 90 -15.39 -4.97 -0.38
CA ASP A 90 -16.68 -5.62 -0.30
C ASP A 90 -17.13 -5.66 1.17
N GLY A 91 -17.73 -4.56 1.60
CA GLY A 91 -18.17 -4.35 2.98
C GLY A 91 -17.07 -3.80 3.87
N LYS A 92 -16.79 -4.49 4.98
CA LYS A 92 -15.92 -3.97 6.04
C LYS A 92 -14.46 -3.89 5.62
N GLU A 93 -13.78 -2.83 6.02
CA GLU A 93 -12.35 -2.64 5.88
C GLU A 93 -11.70 -2.32 7.23
N GLU A 94 -10.77 -3.17 7.66
CA GLU A 94 -9.93 -2.89 8.82
C GLU A 94 -8.81 -1.94 8.40
N ARG A 95 -8.68 -0.84 9.14
CA ARG A 95 -7.61 0.14 9.00
C ARG A 95 -6.77 0.15 10.26
N GLY A 96 -5.47 0.09 10.09
CA GLY A 96 -4.53 0.03 11.20
C GLY A 96 -3.18 0.60 10.81
N HIS A 97 -2.18 0.27 11.61
CA HIS A 97 -0.79 0.59 11.32
C HIS A 97 0.16 -0.49 11.79
N LEU A 98 1.34 -0.52 11.17
CA LEU A 98 2.47 -1.33 11.63
C LEU A 98 3.02 -0.75 12.95
N ASN A 99 3.10 -1.57 13.99
CA ASN A 99 3.70 -1.21 15.28
C ASN A 99 5.22 -1.44 15.33
N VAL A 100 5.78 -2.08 14.31
CA VAL A 100 7.22 -2.33 14.12
C VAL A 100 7.57 -2.27 12.63
N SER A 101 8.79 -1.83 12.29
CA SER A 101 9.29 -1.90 10.91
C SER A 101 9.52 -3.35 10.43
N SER A 102 9.32 -3.59 9.15
CA SER A 102 9.57 -4.86 8.45
C SER A 102 10.12 -4.63 7.04
N THR A 103 10.28 -5.69 6.25
CA THR A 103 10.57 -5.58 4.81
C THR A 103 9.39 -5.02 4.01
N GLU A 104 8.18 -5.11 4.56
CA GLU A 104 6.92 -4.69 3.92
C GLU A 104 6.52 -3.24 4.28
N GLY A 105 7.21 -2.61 5.23
CA GLY A 105 6.93 -1.21 5.60
C GLY A 105 7.64 -0.76 6.87
N GLN A 106 7.47 0.51 7.21
CA GLN A 106 8.02 1.14 8.40
C GLN A 106 7.00 1.16 9.55
N GLU A 107 7.49 1.23 10.78
CA GLU A 107 6.64 1.54 11.93
C GLU A 107 5.82 2.82 11.67
N GLY A 108 4.51 2.73 11.88
CA GLY A 108 3.53 3.79 11.62
C GLY A 108 2.90 3.77 10.22
N ASP A 109 3.41 2.97 9.28
CA ASP A 109 2.75 2.80 7.98
C ASP A 109 1.35 2.22 8.15
N GLN A 110 0.44 2.67 7.29
CA GLN A 110 -0.96 2.31 7.33
C GLN A 110 -1.19 0.91 6.75
N THR A 111 -2.09 0.15 7.37
CA THR A 111 -2.50 -1.17 6.89
C THR A 111 -3.97 -1.17 6.54
N PHE A 112 -4.30 -1.85 5.44
CA PHE A 112 -5.67 -1.96 4.95
C PHE A 112 -5.99 -3.43 4.71
N GLN A 113 -7.05 -3.95 5.34
CA GLN A 113 -7.47 -5.33 5.16
C GLN A 113 -8.97 -5.42 4.88
N SER A 114 -9.32 -6.07 3.76
CA SER A 114 -10.71 -6.32 3.39
C SER A 114 -10.80 -7.50 2.41
N ASN A 115 -12.02 -7.89 2.07
CA ASN A 115 -12.26 -8.58 0.81
C ASN A 115 -12.34 -7.52 -0.27
N TYR A 116 -11.30 -7.38 -1.11
CA TYR A 116 -11.31 -6.39 -2.18
C TYR A 116 -11.79 -7.01 -3.50
N SER A 117 -12.36 -6.18 -4.35
CA SER A 117 -12.59 -6.47 -5.76
C SER A 117 -11.95 -5.40 -6.62
N ILE A 118 -11.32 -5.81 -7.73
CA ILE A 118 -10.95 -4.90 -8.80
C ILE A 118 -12.07 -4.89 -9.82
N VAL A 119 -12.68 -3.72 -10.02
CA VAL A 119 -13.82 -3.56 -10.93
C VAL A 119 -13.50 -2.57 -12.04
N TYR A 120 -14.06 -2.83 -13.21
CA TYR A 120 -14.13 -1.86 -14.29
C TYR A 120 -15.55 -1.35 -14.42
N ARG A 121 -15.74 -0.06 -14.19
CA ARG A 121 -17.02 0.62 -14.33
C ARG A 121 -17.12 1.25 -15.71
N HIS A 122 -18.09 0.81 -16.50
CA HIS A 122 -18.37 1.33 -17.85
C HIS A 122 -19.88 1.50 -18.02
N GLU A 123 -20.33 2.70 -18.41
CA GLU A 123 -21.77 3.00 -18.63
C GLU A 123 -22.67 2.57 -17.44
N ASP A 124 -22.27 2.91 -16.21
CA ASP A 124 -22.94 2.55 -14.95
C ASP A 124 -23.06 1.04 -14.67
N GLN A 125 -22.29 0.21 -15.37
CA GLN A 125 -22.17 -1.22 -15.11
C GLN A 125 -20.79 -1.56 -14.56
N ASP A 126 -20.76 -2.30 -13.46
CA ASP A 126 -19.53 -2.80 -12.87
C ASP A 126 -19.25 -4.22 -13.38
N LYS A 127 -18.05 -4.40 -13.93
CA LYS A 127 -17.48 -5.69 -14.28
C LYS A 127 -16.37 -6.03 -13.29
N VAL A 128 -16.56 -7.08 -12.49
CA VAL A 128 -15.49 -7.61 -11.63
C VAL A 128 -14.40 -8.24 -12.51
N LEU A 129 -13.17 -7.79 -12.33
CA LEU A 129 -11.99 -8.28 -13.03
C LEU A 129 -11.17 -9.25 -12.19
N LEU A 130 -11.12 -9.05 -10.87
CA LEU A 130 -10.37 -9.85 -9.91
C LEU A 130 -10.98 -9.70 -8.50
N GLU A 131 -11.03 -10.79 -7.75
CA GLU A 131 -11.40 -10.81 -6.33
C GLU A 131 -10.15 -11.09 -5.47
N LEU A 132 -10.01 -10.39 -4.36
CA LEU A 132 -8.87 -10.43 -3.45
C LEU A 132 -9.39 -10.66 -2.02
N PRO A 133 -9.67 -11.92 -1.63
CA PRO A 133 -10.26 -12.23 -0.33
C PRO A 133 -9.27 -11.98 0.81
N ALA A 134 -9.74 -11.36 1.89
CA ALA A 134 -8.97 -11.02 3.09
C ALA A 134 -7.61 -10.37 2.81
N TYR A 135 -7.51 -9.64 1.70
CA TYR A 135 -6.26 -9.07 1.21
C TYR A 135 -5.82 -7.92 2.11
N LEU A 136 -4.59 -8.03 2.58
CA LEU A 136 -3.90 -7.09 3.44
C LEU A 136 -2.78 -6.44 2.64
N PHE A 137 -2.66 -5.12 2.72
CA PHE A 137 -1.52 -4.40 2.18
C PHE A 137 -1.14 -3.22 3.07
N VAL A 138 0.11 -2.80 2.94
CA VAL A 138 0.71 -1.69 3.69
C VAL A 138 0.98 -0.52 2.76
N GLN A 139 0.75 0.71 3.23
CA GLN A 139 1.05 1.95 2.52
C GLN A 139 1.61 3.02 3.47
N PRO A 140 2.48 3.94 3.00
CA PRO A 140 2.99 5.03 3.83
C PRO A 140 1.92 6.06 4.24
N SER A 141 0.76 6.03 3.59
CA SER A 141 -0.36 6.95 3.84
C SER A 141 -1.68 6.34 3.38
N ASP A 142 -2.79 6.96 3.76
CA ASP A 142 -4.16 6.61 3.35
C ASP A 142 -4.58 7.18 1.99
N LYS A 143 -3.61 7.59 1.16
CA LYS A 143 -3.88 8.10 -0.18
C LYS A 143 -4.40 6.98 -1.07
N THR A 144 -5.43 7.29 -1.85
CA THR A 144 -5.91 6.42 -2.92
C THR A 144 -4.78 6.12 -3.91
N LEU A 145 -4.60 4.84 -4.19
CA LEU A 145 -3.62 4.34 -5.14
C LEU A 145 -4.04 4.64 -6.57
N THR A 146 -3.05 4.75 -7.45
CA THR A 146 -3.24 4.88 -8.89
C THR A 146 -2.83 3.59 -9.59
N PHE A 147 -3.31 3.41 -10.82
CA PHE A 147 -2.82 2.34 -11.68
C PHE A 147 -1.81 2.94 -12.66
N GLU A 148 -0.61 2.37 -12.72
CA GLU A 148 0.39 2.81 -13.70
C GLU A 148 -0.06 2.39 -15.10
N ARG A 149 -0.15 3.36 -16.03
CA ARG A 149 -0.60 3.10 -17.41
C ARG A 149 0.59 2.90 -18.32
N VAL A 150 0.59 1.79 -19.06
CA VAL A 150 1.44 1.56 -20.23
C VAL A 150 0.57 1.33 -21.46
N SER A 151 0.97 1.88 -22.61
CA SER A 151 0.14 1.86 -23.83
C SER A 151 0.76 0.98 -24.89
N PHE A 152 0.02 -0.03 -25.33
CA PHE A 152 0.30 -0.86 -26.51
C PHE A 152 -0.45 -0.32 -27.72
N GLU A 153 -0.21 -0.87 -28.92
CA GLU A 153 -0.92 -0.47 -30.14
C GLU A 153 -2.45 -0.61 -29.97
N ASP A 154 -2.92 -1.80 -29.54
CA ASP A 154 -4.34 -2.17 -29.53
C ASP A 154 -5.03 -2.05 -28.15
N ALA A 155 -4.26 -1.81 -27.08
CA ALA A 155 -4.79 -1.74 -25.72
C ALA A 155 -3.97 -0.80 -24.82
N ASP A 156 -4.60 -0.29 -23.77
CA ASP A 156 -3.89 0.26 -22.61
C ASP A 156 -3.86 -0.78 -21.51
N VAL A 157 -2.71 -0.94 -20.85
CA VAL A 157 -2.53 -1.84 -19.72
C VAL A 157 -2.28 -1.00 -18.47
N TYR A 158 -2.99 -1.36 -17.40
CA TYR A 158 -2.99 -0.68 -16.13
C TYR A 158 -2.44 -1.61 -15.06
N ILE A 159 -1.38 -1.19 -14.37
CA ILE A 159 -0.68 -1.97 -13.35
C ILE A 159 -1.10 -1.45 -11.98
N LEU A 160 -1.76 -2.31 -11.19
CA LEU A 160 -2.06 -2.03 -9.79
C LEU A 160 -1.06 -2.73 -8.89
N THR A 161 -0.37 -1.95 -8.05
CA THR A 161 0.63 -2.45 -7.10
C THR A 161 0.26 -2.00 -5.69
N PRO A 162 -0.59 -2.77 -4.97
CA PRO A 162 -1.07 -2.34 -3.66
C PRO A 162 -0.01 -2.32 -2.57
N GLN A 163 1.02 -3.15 -2.68
CA GLN A 163 2.11 -3.22 -1.71
C GLN A 163 3.29 -2.40 -2.23
N TYR A 164 3.70 -1.36 -1.49
CA TYR A 164 4.71 -0.41 -1.99
C TYR A 164 6.16 -0.88 -1.79
N GLN A 165 6.39 -1.89 -0.96
CA GLN A 165 7.71 -2.43 -0.62
C GLN A 165 7.60 -3.90 -0.20
N THR A 166 8.51 -4.78 -0.63
CA THR A 166 8.53 -6.19 -0.21
C THR A 166 9.92 -6.73 0.09
N GLY A 167 10.99 -6.00 -0.28
CA GLY A 167 12.37 -6.46 -0.19
C GLY A 167 12.76 -7.47 -1.28
N HIS A 168 11.80 -7.92 -2.10
CA HIS A 168 11.97 -8.93 -3.14
C HIS A 168 11.48 -8.48 -4.52
N GLY A 169 11.06 -7.21 -4.67
CA GLY A 169 10.43 -6.71 -5.87
C GLY A 169 8.93 -6.47 -5.70
N LEU A 170 8.38 -5.61 -6.53
CA LEU A 170 6.96 -5.31 -6.51
C LEU A 170 6.18 -6.35 -7.31
N GLU A 171 5.00 -6.68 -6.81
CA GLU A 171 4.04 -7.51 -7.51
C GLU A 171 2.85 -6.66 -7.96
N GLY A 172 2.66 -6.56 -9.28
CA GLY A 172 1.55 -5.83 -9.88
C GLY A 172 0.52 -6.75 -10.51
N TYR A 173 -0.76 -6.42 -10.36
CA TYR A 173 -1.85 -6.99 -11.17
C TYR A 173 -2.06 -6.15 -12.43
N LEU A 174 -2.20 -6.79 -13.59
CA LEU A 174 -2.27 -6.08 -14.87
C LEU A 174 -3.65 -6.19 -15.49
N PHE A 175 -4.24 -5.07 -15.85
CA PHE A 175 -5.57 -5.00 -16.47
C PHE A 175 -5.45 -4.37 -17.85
N ALA A 176 -5.80 -5.11 -18.90
CA ALA A 176 -5.90 -4.55 -20.23
C ALA A 176 -7.28 -3.92 -20.44
N VAL A 177 -7.31 -2.76 -21.09
CA VAL A 177 -8.51 -2.14 -21.65
C VAL A 177 -8.26 -1.97 -23.15
N THR A 178 -9.04 -2.70 -23.95
CA THR A 178 -8.89 -2.67 -25.41
C THR A 178 -9.32 -1.32 -25.98
N LYS A 179 -8.51 -0.73 -26.85
CA LYS A 179 -8.82 0.60 -27.41
C LYS A 179 -10.04 0.57 -28.31
N GLN A 180 -10.22 -0.53 -29.07
CA GLN A 180 -11.35 -0.66 -30.00
C GLN A 180 -12.71 -0.74 -29.29
N SER A 181 -12.92 -1.71 -28.39
CA SER A 181 -14.22 -1.92 -27.75
C SER A 181 -14.34 -1.28 -26.38
N GLY A 182 -13.23 -1.09 -25.65
CA GLY A 182 -13.24 -0.71 -24.24
C GLY A 182 -13.44 -1.89 -23.30
N ASP A 183 -13.42 -3.12 -23.82
CA ASP A 183 -13.49 -4.30 -22.95
C ASP A 183 -12.24 -4.38 -22.07
N ALA A 184 -12.46 -4.63 -20.78
CA ALA A 184 -11.44 -4.69 -19.75
C ALA A 184 -11.30 -6.11 -19.18
N PHE A 185 -10.08 -6.57 -18.93
CA PHE A 185 -9.82 -7.88 -18.34
C PHE A 185 -8.48 -7.95 -17.62
N LEU A 186 -8.38 -8.83 -16.62
CA LEU A 186 -7.12 -9.23 -16.02
C LEU A 186 -6.24 -9.93 -17.06
N LEU A 187 -4.95 -9.59 -17.07
CA LEU A 187 -3.92 -10.27 -17.84
C LEU A 187 -3.23 -11.32 -16.98
N GLU A 188 -3.12 -12.53 -17.53
CA GLU A 188 -2.23 -13.56 -16.99
C GLU A 188 -0.80 -13.34 -17.51
N ILE A 189 0.18 -13.57 -16.65
CA ILE A 189 1.60 -13.49 -16.99
C ILE A 189 2.13 -14.89 -17.24
N VAL A 190 2.72 -15.12 -18.42
CA VAL A 190 3.27 -16.40 -18.82
C VAL A 190 4.78 -16.30 -18.94
N LYS A 191 5.51 -17.02 -18.09
CA LYS A 191 6.98 -17.06 -18.12
C LYS A 191 7.46 -18.50 -17.98
N GLU A 192 8.27 -18.97 -18.93
CA GLU A 192 8.80 -20.35 -18.94
C GLU A 192 7.70 -21.43 -18.80
N GLY A 193 6.51 -21.16 -19.35
CA GLY A 193 5.34 -22.04 -19.27
C GLY A 193 4.59 -22.01 -17.94
N GLN A 194 5.05 -21.23 -16.95
CA GLN A 194 4.32 -20.95 -15.71
C GLN A 194 3.37 -19.77 -15.93
N VAL A 195 2.19 -19.84 -15.32
CA VAL A 195 1.15 -18.81 -15.39
C VAL A 195 0.99 -18.19 -14.00
N SER A 196 1.01 -16.86 -13.90
CA SER A 196 0.72 -16.11 -12.68
C SER A 196 -0.24 -14.95 -12.97
N GLU A 197 -1.00 -14.52 -11.97
CA GLU A 197 -1.86 -13.32 -12.07
C GLU A 197 -1.09 -12.01 -11.82
N LYS A 198 0.13 -12.15 -11.28
CA LYS A 198 0.99 -11.03 -10.87
C LYS A 198 2.25 -10.98 -11.71
N LEU A 199 2.66 -9.77 -12.06
CA LEU A 199 3.96 -9.46 -12.63
C LEU A 199 4.91 -9.04 -11.51
N LEU A 200 6.05 -9.73 -11.40
CA LEU A 200 7.14 -9.34 -10.51
C LEU A 200 8.10 -8.38 -11.24
N TYR A 201 8.39 -7.24 -10.64
CA TYR A 201 9.29 -6.23 -11.20
C TYR A 201 10.08 -5.46 -10.13
N SER A 202 11.11 -4.74 -10.55
CA SER A 202 12.00 -3.97 -9.67
C SER A 202 11.23 -2.89 -8.89
N GLU A 203 11.53 -2.76 -7.59
CA GLU A 203 11.11 -1.63 -6.75
C GLU A 203 11.76 -0.30 -7.18
N SER A 204 12.91 -0.38 -7.85
CA SER A 204 13.66 0.79 -8.33
C SER A 204 13.42 1.04 -9.81
N GLU A 205 13.48 2.32 -10.20
CA GLU A 205 13.44 2.76 -11.59
C GLU A 205 14.50 2.04 -12.47
N PRO A 206 14.18 1.74 -13.74
CA PRO A 206 12.92 2.11 -14.42
C PRO A 206 11.73 1.23 -14.04
N LEU A 207 10.54 1.82 -13.95
CA LEU A 207 9.28 1.06 -13.90
C LEU A 207 8.96 0.38 -15.24
N PRO A 208 8.07 -0.64 -15.27
CA PRO A 208 7.66 -1.28 -16.51
C PRO A 208 7.19 -0.28 -17.57
N SER A 209 7.63 -0.47 -18.81
CA SER A 209 7.33 0.44 -19.92
C SER A 209 7.16 -0.33 -21.22
N VAL A 210 6.50 0.28 -22.21
CA VAL A 210 6.29 -0.36 -23.52
C VAL A 210 7.29 0.20 -24.53
N GLU A 211 8.06 -0.69 -25.15
CA GLU A 211 8.96 -0.39 -26.26
C GLU A 211 8.72 -1.37 -27.40
N ASN A 212 8.59 -0.87 -28.63
CA ASN A 212 8.31 -1.70 -29.81
C ASN A 212 7.13 -2.67 -29.63
N ASP A 213 6.07 -2.21 -28.95
CA ASP A 213 4.86 -2.98 -28.63
C ASP A 213 5.09 -4.21 -27.72
N GLY A 214 6.21 -4.26 -27.01
CA GLY A 214 6.48 -5.20 -25.93
C GLY A 214 6.67 -4.49 -24.59
N LEU A 215 6.21 -5.11 -23.50
CA LEU A 215 6.45 -4.63 -22.15
C LEU A 215 7.87 -4.99 -21.71
N VAL A 216 8.70 -3.99 -21.52
CA VAL A 216 10.03 -4.12 -20.91
C VAL A 216 9.88 -4.10 -19.41
N VAL A 217 10.37 -5.15 -18.75
CA VAL A 217 10.27 -5.33 -17.29
C VAL A 217 11.65 -5.58 -16.72
N HIS A 218 12.07 -4.71 -15.80
CA HIS A 218 13.30 -4.85 -15.06
C HIS A 218 13.10 -5.81 -13.88
N PRO A 219 13.87 -6.91 -13.79
CA PRO A 219 13.71 -7.86 -12.69
C PRO A 219 14.20 -7.24 -11.36
N PRO A 220 13.67 -7.71 -10.21
CA PRO A 220 14.19 -7.31 -8.90
C PRO A 220 15.67 -7.66 -8.76
N VAL A 221 16.46 -6.76 -8.15
CA VAL A 221 17.88 -6.98 -7.89
C VAL A 221 18.05 -7.41 -6.44
N GLY A 222 18.24 -8.71 -6.22
CA GLY A 222 18.50 -9.27 -4.89
C GLY A 222 19.96 -9.12 -4.43
N ALA A 223 20.19 -9.34 -3.14
CA ALA A 223 21.54 -9.44 -2.59
C ALA A 223 22.27 -10.66 -3.20
N GLY A 224 23.12 -10.42 -4.20
CA GLY A 224 23.94 -11.46 -4.84
C GLY A 224 23.80 -11.55 -6.36
N THR A 225 22.84 -10.85 -6.97
CA THR A 225 22.76 -10.70 -8.43
C THR A 225 23.36 -9.35 -8.81
N PRO A 226 24.53 -9.30 -9.47
CA PRO A 226 25.04 -8.05 -10.02
C PRO A 226 24.00 -7.42 -10.94
N LYS A 227 23.80 -6.10 -10.83
CA LYS A 227 22.83 -5.35 -11.65
C LYS A 227 23.06 -5.57 -13.16
N GLU A 228 24.30 -5.87 -13.53
CA GLU A 228 24.80 -6.17 -14.87
C GLU A 228 24.43 -7.56 -15.41
N ASP A 229 24.00 -8.49 -14.55
CA ASP A 229 23.51 -9.83 -14.93
C ASP A 229 21.97 -9.91 -14.98
N ALA A 230 21.30 -8.90 -14.43
CA ALA A 230 19.85 -8.79 -14.40
C ALA A 230 19.34 -8.28 -15.76
N LYS A 231 19.10 -9.20 -16.69
CA LYS A 231 18.57 -8.87 -18.01
C LYS A 231 17.09 -8.54 -17.94
N ASP A 232 16.71 -7.49 -18.65
CA ASP A 232 15.31 -7.11 -18.82
C ASP A 232 14.53 -8.26 -19.46
N ALA A 233 13.32 -8.48 -18.98
CA ALA A 233 12.37 -9.39 -19.58
C ALA A 233 11.46 -8.59 -20.51
N LEU A 234 11.30 -9.08 -21.74
CA LEU A 234 10.34 -8.54 -22.69
C LEU A 234 9.09 -9.43 -22.67
N TYR A 235 7.92 -8.81 -22.55
CA TYR A 235 6.65 -9.52 -22.62
C TYR A 235 5.83 -9.02 -23.80
N LYS A 236 5.30 -9.96 -24.56
CA LYS A 236 4.37 -9.69 -25.65
C LYS A 236 2.93 -9.80 -25.18
N LEU A 237 2.11 -8.82 -25.55
CA LEU A 237 0.67 -8.82 -25.27
C LEU A 237 -0.06 -9.72 -26.29
N ASP A 238 -0.78 -10.73 -25.79
CA ASP A 238 -1.70 -11.57 -26.55
C ASP A 238 -3.13 -11.33 -26.04
N LEU A 239 -3.83 -10.38 -26.67
CA LEU A 239 -5.21 -10.03 -26.32
C LEU A 239 -6.19 -11.19 -26.54
N SER A 240 -5.90 -12.10 -27.48
CA SER A 240 -6.78 -13.24 -27.77
C SER A 240 -6.81 -14.25 -26.64
N LYS A 241 -5.68 -14.37 -25.92
CA LYS A 241 -5.53 -15.24 -24.74
C LYS A 241 -5.58 -14.49 -23.43
N LYS A 242 -5.64 -13.16 -23.46
CA LYS A 242 -5.58 -12.29 -22.27
C LYS A 242 -4.30 -12.49 -21.48
N GLN A 243 -3.17 -12.55 -22.18
CA GLN A 243 -1.88 -12.90 -21.61
C GLN A 243 -0.78 -11.90 -21.96
N LEU A 244 0.18 -11.74 -21.05
CA LEU A 244 1.51 -11.20 -21.33
C LEU A 244 2.51 -12.36 -21.29
N ILE A 245 3.20 -12.62 -22.40
CA ILE A 245 4.05 -13.79 -22.58
C ILE A 245 5.50 -13.34 -22.66
N ALA A 246 6.34 -13.83 -21.75
CA ALA A 246 7.78 -13.58 -21.77
C ALA A 246 8.42 -14.20 -23.03
N GLU A 247 9.27 -13.44 -23.71
CA GLU A 247 10.02 -13.86 -24.89
C GLU A 247 11.36 -14.54 -24.57
#